data_AF-A0A1F6N198-F1
#
_entry.id   AF-A0A1F6N198-F1
#
_cell.length_a   1.000
_cell.length_b   1.000
_cell.length_c   1.000
_cell.angle_alpha   90.00
_cell.angle_beta   90.00
_cell.angle_gamma   90.00
#
_symmetry.space_group_name_H-M   'P 1'
#
loop_
_entity.id
_entity.type
_entity.pdbx_description
1 polymer ?
#
loop_
_entity_poly.entity_id
_entity_poly.type
_entity_poly.pdbx_seq_one_letter_code
_entity_poly.pdbx_strand_id
1 'polypeptide(L)'
;MGNFKRGIFLGGLLGAGLAWLSVTKEGKAMRDQAMEHGVKVYERVKRELPKTAAWKKMTKSDFAKVVQKIADDYSAEFGLAKKITNTVVALVVSQWNKLKKE
;
A
#
# COMPACT_ATOMS: atom_id res chain seq x y z
N MET A 1 -12.56 17.07 6.93
CA MET A 1 -12.28 15.92 7.83
C MET A 1 -12.48 14.55 7.14
N GLY A 2 -12.14 14.39 5.85
CA GLY A 2 -12.39 13.14 5.09
C GLY A 2 -11.18 12.21 4.90
N ASN A 3 -9.97 12.75 4.92
CA ASN A 3 -8.74 11.99 4.59
C ASN A 3 -8.01 11.45 5.83
N PHE A 4 -8.28 12.00 7.01
CA PHE A 4 -7.61 11.61 8.26
C PHE A 4 -8.10 10.26 8.81
N LYS A 5 -9.39 9.93 8.62
CA LYS A 5 -9.94 8.62 9.02
C LYS A 5 -9.38 7.45 8.19
N ARG A 6 -9.03 7.69 6.91
CA ARG A 6 -8.32 6.71 6.07
C ARG A 6 -6.87 6.48 6.54
N GLY A 7 -6.20 7.53 7.03
CA GLY A 7 -4.86 7.43 7.62
C GLY A 7 -4.82 6.60 8.91
N ILE A 8 -5.86 6.68 9.75
CA ILE A 8 -6.00 5.85 10.95
C ILE A 8 -6.27 4.38 10.58
N PHE A 9 -7.03 4.12 9.51
CA PHE A 9 -7.33 2.76 9.01
C PHE A 9 -6.06 1.96 8.64
N LEU A 10 -5.03 2.67 8.16
CA LEU A 10 -3.70 2.16 7.85
C LEU A 10 -2.73 2.22 9.05
N GLY A 11 -3.07 2.92 10.14
CA GLY A 11 -2.11 3.42 11.14
C GLY A 11 -1.50 2.42 12.13
N GLY A 12 -2.15 1.30 12.43
CA GLY A 12 -1.72 0.42 13.55
C GLY A 12 -0.37 -0.30 13.37
N LEU A 13 -0.02 -0.66 12.13
CA LEU A 13 1.29 -1.26 11.78
C LEU A 13 2.22 -0.25 11.09
N LEU A 14 1.64 0.78 10.48
CA LEU A 14 2.35 1.75 9.65
C LEU A 14 2.86 2.94 10.45
N GLY A 15 2.28 3.22 11.61
CA GLY A 15 2.73 4.29 12.52
C GLY A 15 4.19 4.13 12.95
N ALA A 16 4.65 2.89 13.19
CA ALA A 16 6.04 2.64 13.61
C ALA A 16 7.04 2.68 12.43
N GLY A 17 6.69 2.11 11.27
CA GLY A 17 7.58 2.09 10.10
C GLY A 17 7.69 3.43 9.36
N LEU A 18 6.62 4.24 9.38
CA LEU A 18 6.59 5.57 8.77
C LEU A 18 6.98 6.70 9.75
N ALA A 19 7.21 6.37 11.03
CA ALA A 19 7.69 7.34 12.02
C ALA A 19 8.98 8.02 11.53
N TRP A 20 9.91 7.27 10.92
CA TRP A 20 11.18 7.80 10.42
C TRP A 20 11.00 8.78 9.25
N LEU A 21 10.00 8.56 8.40
CA LEU A 21 9.68 9.49 7.31
C LEU A 21 9.04 10.79 7.83
N SER A 22 8.55 10.82 9.06
CA SER A 22 7.93 12.03 9.65
C SER A 22 8.96 13.06 10.12
N VAL A 23 10.25 12.67 10.21
CA VAL A 23 11.31 13.45 10.85
C VAL A 23 11.81 14.58 9.95
N THR A 24 11.75 14.44 8.63
CA THR A 24 12.22 15.45 7.67
C THR A 24 11.10 15.96 6.77
N LYS A 25 11.23 17.18 6.23
CA LYS A 25 10.24 17.77 5.31
C LYS A 25 10.06 16.91 4.05
N GLU A 26 11.17 16.41 3.48
CA GLU A 26 11.15 15.50 2.33
C GLU A 26 10.56 14.14 2.68
N GLY A 27 10.90 13.59 3.84
CA GLY A 27 10.31 12.33 4.31
C GLY A 27 8.80 12.45 4.46
N LYS A 28 8.32 13.60 4.97
CA LYS A 28 6.90 13.88 5.13
C LYS A 28 6.21 13.95 3.77
N ALA A 29 6.80 14.65 2.80
CA ALA A 29 6.29 14.70 1.43
C ALA A 29 6.25 13.31 0.77
N MET A 30 7.29 12.50 0.93
CA MET A 30 7.32 11.12 0.44
C MET A 30 6.28 10.24 1.13
N ARG A 31 6.09 10.39 2.45
CA ARG A 31 5.06 9.69 3.20
C ARG A 31 3.67 10.04 2.69
N ASP A 32 3.40 11.33 2.49
CA ASP A 32 2.10 11.80 2.04
C ASP A 32 1.81 11.30 0.61
N GLN A 33 2.79 11.35 -0.29
CA GLN A 33 2.68 10.76 -1.63
C GLN A 33 2.49 9.24 -1.58
N ALA A 34 3.27 8.53 -0.77
CA ALA A 34 3.15 7.08 -0.62
C ALA A 34 1.79 6.68 0.00
N MET A 35 1.24 7.49 0.89
CA MET A 35 -0.10 7.27 1.43
C MET A 35 -1.18 7.53 0.39
N GLU A 36 -1.09 8.62 -0.36
CA GLU A 36 -2.07 8.96 -1.40
C GLU A 36 -2.10 7.89 -2.50
N HIS A 37 -0.95 7.53 -3.05
CA HIS A 37 -0.82 6.50 -4.08
C HIS A 37 -1.07 5.11 -3.51
N GLY A 38 -0.65 4.84 -2.27
CA GLY A 38 -0.88 3.57 -1.59
C GLY A 38 -2.36 3.28 -1.37
N VAL A 39 -3.19 4.29 -1.10
CA VAL A 39 -4.65 4.13 -1.05
C VAL A 39 -5.21 3.73 -2.42
N LYS A 40 -4.77 4.39 -3.50
CA LYS A 40 -5.23 4.07 -4.87
C LYS A 40 -4.83 2.65 -5.29
N VAL A 41 -3.59 2.25 -5.01
CA VAL A 41 -3.08 0.89 -5.28
C VAL A 41 -3.83 -0.12 -4.42
N TYR A 42 -4.04 0.15 -3.13
CA TYR A 42 -4.82 -0.71 -2.23
C TYR A 42 -6.26 -0.90 -2.72
N GLU A 43 -6.93 0.16 -3.18
CA GLU A 43 -8.29 0.06 -3.75
C GLU A 43 -8.33 -0.73 -5.07
N ARG A 44 -7.28 -0.66 -5.90
CA ARG A 44 -7.15 -1.47 -7.12
C ARG A 44 -6.94 -2.94 -6.77
N VAL A 45 -5.98 -3.22 -5.89
CA VAL A 45 -5.70 -4.54 -5.29
C VAL A 45 -6.97 -5.16 -4.70
N LYS A 46 -7.71 -4.44 -3.85
CA LYS A 46 -8.95 -4.93 -3.23
C LYS A 46 -10.07 -5.20 -4.25
N ARG A 47 -10.11 -4.50 -5.38
CA ARG A 47 -11.10 -4.77 -6.45
C ARG A 47 -10.72 -5.94 -7.34
N GLU A 48 -9.43 -6.12 -7.61
CA GLU A 48 -8.95 -7.10 -8.59
C GLU A 48 -8.68 -8.47 -7.98
N LEU A 49 -8.15 -8.53 -6.75
CA LEU A 49 -7.75 -9.78 -6.12
C LEU A 49 -8.91 -10.72 -5.76
N PRO A 50 -10.03 -10.27 -5.17
CA PRO A 50 -11.14 -11.17 -4.84
C PRO A 50 -11.81 -11.78 -6.07
N LYS A 51 -11.62 -11.20 -7.27
CA LYS A 51 -12.14 -11.74 -8.54
C LYS A 51 -11.35 -12.96 -9.00
N THR A 52 -10.14 -13.17 -8.50
CA THR A 52 -9.38 -14.39 -8.77
C THR A 52 -9.78 -15.48 -7.79
N ALA A 53 -10.21 -16.64 -8.32
CA ALA A 53 -10.48 -17.84 -7.52
C ALA A 53 -9.28 -18.27 -6.65
N ALA A 54 -8.07 -17.82 -7.03
CA ALA A 54 -6.84 -18.00 -6.29
C ALA A 54 -6.77 -17.24 -4.95
N TRP A 55 -7.55 -16.16 -4.73
CA TRP A 55 -7.48 -15.34 -3.51
C TRP A 55 -7.60 -16.14 -2.22
N LYS A 56 -8.55 -17.07 -2.15
CA LYS A 56 -8.79 -17.90 -0.95
C LYS A 56 -7.62 -18.83 -0.60
N LYS A 57 -6.84 -19.26 -1.59
CA LYS A 57 -5.71 -20.20 -1.42
C LYS A 57 -4.35 -19.51 -1.50
N MET A 58 -4.32 -18.20 -1.73
CA MET A 58 -3.10 -17.48 -1.99
C MET A 58 -2.24 -17.32 -0.72
N THR A 59 -0.94 -17.46 -0.88
CA THR A 59 0.03 -17.22 0.18
C THR A 59 0.38 -15.73 0.29
N LYS A 60 0.92 -15.30 1.43
CA LYS A 60 1.40 -13.91 1.60
C LYS A 60 2.47 -13.54 0.58
N SER A 61 3.31 -14.50 0.16
CA SER A 61 4.33 -14.31 -0.87
C SER A 61 3.74 -14.08 -2.25
N ASP A 62 2.70 -14.84 -2.61
CA ASP A 62 2.02 -14.66 -3.89
C ASP A 62 1.27 -13.33 -3.93
N PHE A 63 0.62 -12.96 -2.82
CA PHE A 63 0.02 -11.64 -2.67
C PHE A 63 1.04 -10.51 -2.85
N ALA A 64 2.21 -10.63 -2.23
CA ALA A 64 3.27 -9.64 -2.38
C ALA A 64 3.71 -9.46 -3.84
N LYS A 65 3.81 -10.55 -4.61
CA LYS A 65 4.12 -10.49 -6.05
C LYS A 65 3.04 -9.78 -6.86
N VAL A 66 1.77 -10.07 -6.59
CA VAL A 66 0.64 -9.40 -7.28
C VAL A 66 0.60 -7.91 -6.94
N VAL A 67 0.75 -7.57 -5.66
CA VAL A 67 0.82 -6.18 -5.20
C VAL A 67 2.02 -5.45 -5.80
N GLN A 68 3.18 -6.09 -5.84
CA GLN A 68 4.38 -5.53 -6.48
C GLN A 68 4.12 -5.22 -7.95
N LYS A 69 3.52 -6.15 -8.70
CA LYS A 69 3.17 -5.93 -10.11
C LYS A 69 2.21 -4.75 -10.29
N ILE A 70 1.12 -4.72 -9.52
CA ILE A 70 0.12 -3.63 -9.61
C ILE A 70 0.75 -2.28 -9.24
N ALA A 71 1.62 -2.26 -8.23
CA ALA A 71 2.32 -1.05 -7.81
C ALA A 71 3.37 -0.61 -8.84
N ASP A 72 4.08 -1.54 -9.48
CA ASP A 72 5.06 -1.26 -10.53
C ASP A 72 4.36 -0.69 -11.77
N ASP A 73 3.26 -1.32 -12.21
CA ASP A 73 2.42 -0.83 -13.32
C ASP A 73 1.90 0.58 -13.01
N TYR A 74 1.39 0.80 -11.80
CA TYR A 74 0.94 2.12 -11.34
C TYR A 74 2.10 3.12 -11.26
N SER A 75 3.29 2.70 -10.83
CA SER A 75 4.44 3.59 -10.76
C SER A 75 4.96 4.01 -12.13
N ALA A 76 4.89 3.13 -13.12
CA ALA A 76 5.23 3.45 -14.50
C ALA A 76 4.22 4.43 -15.11
N GLU A 77 2.93 4.24 -14.82
CA GLU A 77 1.84 5.12 -15.28
C GLU A 77 1.96 6.55 -14.72
N PHE A 78 2.36 6.69 -13.45
CA PHE A 78 2.42 7.97 -12.73
C PHE A 78 3.85 8.52 -12.52
N GLY A 79 4.87 7.87 -13.08
CA GLY A 79 6.26 8.29 -12.96
C GLY A 79 6.80 8.29 -11.52
N LEU A 80 6.34 7.37 -10.66
CA LEU A 80 6.72 7.34 -9.25
C LEU A 80 8.15 6.80 -9.06
N ALA A 81 8.88 7.41 -8.12
CA ALA A 81 10.17 6.90 -7.72
C ALA A 81 10.06 5.49 -7.14
N LYS A 82 10.98 4.60 -7.50
CA LYS A 82 11.04 3.21 -7.01
C LYS A 82 10.97 3.09 -5.49
N LYS A 83 11.53 4.07 -4.76
CA LYS A 83 11.47 4.14 -3.29
C LYS A 83 10.05 4.34 -2.77
N ILE A 84 9.25 5.18 -3.45
CA ILE A 84 7.84 5.40 -3.14
C ILE A 84 7.05 4.13 -3.48
N THR A 85 7.28 3.53 -4.65
CA THR A 85 6.64 2.27 -5.07
C THR A 85 6.90 1.15 -4.07
N ASN A 86 8.15 0.93 -3.65
CA ASN A 86 8.49 -0.09 -2.66
C ASN A 86 7.81 0.18 -1.31
N THR A 87 7.70 1.45 -0.92
CA THR A 87 6.98 1.84 0.29
C THR A 87 5.50 1.48 0.12
N VAL A 88 4.86 1.84 -1.00
CA VAL A 88 3.48 1.47 -1.32
C VAL A 88 3.26 -0.04 -1.28
N VAL A 89 4.16 -0.83 -1.86
CA VAL A 89 4.07 -2.29 -1.82
C VAL A 89 4.14 -2.80 -0.38
N ALA A 90 5.11 -2.34 0.40
CA ALA A 90 5.22 -2.73 1.81
C ALA A 90 3.97 -2.33 2.61
N LEU A 91 3.39 -1.15 2.33
CA LEU A 91 2.15 -0.67 2.93
C LEU A 91 1.00 -1.64 2.63
N VAL A 92 0.78 -1.96 1.36
CA VAL A 92 -0.33 -2.84 0.95
C VAL A 92 -0.12 -4.28 1.41
N VAL A 93 1.11 -4.82 1.32
CA VAL A 93 1.46 -6.16 1.80
C VAL A 93 1.26 -6.30 3.31
N SER A 94 1.56 -5.26 4.08
CA SER A 94 1.31 -5.25 5.53
C SER A 94 -0.17 -5.40 5.88
N GLN A 95 -1.08 -4.97 4.99
CA GLN A 95 -2.52 -5.09 5.18
C GLN A 95 -3.08 -6.47 4.81
N TRP A 96 -2.25 -7.42 4.35
CA TRP A 96 -2.66 -8.79 4.00
C TRP A 96 -3.55 -9.44 5.07
N ASN A 97 -3.13 -9.38 6.33
CA ASN A 97 -3.86 -10.00 7.44
C ASN A 97 -5.23 -9.36 7.69
N LYS A 98 -5.40 -8.07 7.37
CA LYS A 98 -6.69 -7.40 7.44
C LYS A 98 -7.56 -7.76 6.23
N LEU A 99 -6.99 -7.74 5.03
CA LEU A 99 -7.68 -8.13 3.79
C LEU A 99 -8.19 -9.58 3.80
N LYS A 100 -7.54 -10.48 4.55
CA LYS A 100 -7.99 -11.87 4.72
C LYS A 100 -9.11 -12.01 5.77
N LYS A 101 -9.25 -11.03 6.66
CA LYS A 101 -10.26 -11.01 7.74
C LYS A 101 -11.51 -10.19 7.39
N GLU A 102 -11.36 -9.18 6.52
CA GLU A 102 -12.47 -8.52 5.82
C GLU A 102 -13.13 -9.46 4.80
#